data_AF-A0A162BQH7-F1
#
_entry.id   AF-A0A162BQH7-F1
#
_cell.length_a   1.000
_cell.length_b   1.000
_cell.length_c   1.000
_cell.angle_alpha   90.00
_cell.angle_beta   90.00
_cell.angle_gamma   90.00
#
_symmetry.space_group_name_H-M   'P 1'
#
loop_
_entity.id
_entity.type
_entity.pdbx_description
1 polymer ?
#
loop_
_entity_poly.entity_id
_entity_poly.type
_entity_poly.pdbx_seq_one_letter_code
_entity_poly.pdbx_strand_id
1 'polypeptide(L)'
;MTRAQRIKWNEDMAEQLRQLELKKKAQKEEELNEPLWMLEQGALEEKAEREAAERRHKDLTQLQKEQAALLAERRQLKKLELAEKEEERRMEKLRQQAEDEAIAEERRRILEQHAPLLIGFLPPGLFRNMAEMSS
;
A
#
# COMPACT_ATOMS: atom_id res chain seq x y z
N MET A 1 45.08 67.61 52.70
CA MET A 1 44.10 66.51 52.92
C MET A 1 44.34 65.89 54.29
N THR A 2 43.30 65.71 55.08
CA THR A 2 43.39 65.03 56.39
C THR A 2 43.34 63.51 56.22
N ARG A 3 43.82 62.76 57.23
CA ARG A 3 43.85 61.29 57.22
C ARG A 3 42.46 60.67 56.97
N ALA A 4 41.41 61.25 57.55
CA ALA A 4 40.03 60.81 57.34
C ALA A 4 39.54 61.01 55.90
N GLN A 5 39.91 62.12 55.24
CA GLN A 5 39.59 62.37 53.83
C GLN A 5 40.25 61.35 52.90
N ARG A 6 41.46 60.90 53.23
CA ARG A 6 42.18 59.87 52.44
C ARG A 6 41.57 58.49 52.59
N ILE A 7 41.10 58.12 53.78
CA ILE A 7 40.42 56.83 54.02
C ILE A 7 39.11 56.79 53.25
N LYS A 8 38.28 57.83 53.39
CA LYS A 8 37.01 57.94 52.66
C LYS A 8 37.21 57.88 51.14
N TRP A 9 38.21 58.59 50.62
CA TRP A 9 38.56 58.53 49.20
C TRP A 9 38.93 57.11 48.74
N ASN A 10 39.68 56.36 49.54
CA ASN A 10 40.04 54.99 49.22
C ASN A 10 38.85 54.02 49.28
N GLU A 11 37.94 54.22 50.24
CA GLU A 11 36.70 53.47 50.35
C GLU A 11 35.76 53.75 49.17
N ASP A 12 35.54 55.03 48.84
CA ASP A 12 34.74 55.44 47.68
C ASP A 12 35.31 54.87 46.37
N MET A 13 36.64 54.89 46.21
CA MET A 13 37.31 54.28 45.03
C MET A 13 37.16 52.75 45.00
N ALA A 14 37.23 52.07 46.14
CA ALA A 14 37.03 50.63 46.23
C ALA A 14 35.57 50.23 45.90
N GLU A 15 34.60 51.02 46.35
CA GLU A 15 33.19 50.84 46.01
C GLU A 15 32.91 51.05 44.52
N GLN A 16 33.52 52.08 43.91
CA GLN A 16 33.43 52.31 42.47
C GLN A 16 34.00 51.14 41.66
N LEU A 17 35.15 50.59 42.08
CA LEU A 17 35.74 49.42 41.44
C LEU A 17 34.83 48.19 41.56
N ARG A 18 34.24 47.93 42.73
CA ARG A 18 33.28 46.84 42.92
C ARG A 18 32.03 47.00 42.05
N GLN A 19 31.50 48.21 41.92
CA GLN A 19 30.36 48.48 41.04
C GLN A 19 30.70 48.26 39.57
N LEU A 20 31.90 48.65 39.13
CA LEU A 20 32.38 48.38 37.77
C LEU A 20 32.55 46.88 37.50
N GLU A 21 33.04 46.12 38.46
CA GLU A 21 33.15 44.65 38.34
C GLU A 21 31.78 43.98 38.25
N LEU A 22 30.80 44.40 39.05
CA LEU A 22 29.44 43.89 39.00
C LEU A 22 28.78 44.19 37.64
N LYS A 23 28.93 45.41 37.12
CA LYS A 23 28.44 45.78 35.79
C LYS A 23 29.07 44.93 34.68
N LYS A 24 30.38 44.70 34.74
CA LYS A 24 31.07 43.82 33.78
C LYS A 24 30.60 42.37 33.85
N LYS A 25 30.26 41.86 35.04
CA LYS A 25 29.70 40.51 35.19
C LYS A 25 28.29 40.42 34.61
N ALA A 26 27.43 41.37 34.93
CA ALA A 26 26.07 41.44 34.37
C ALA A 26 26.08 41.53 32.84
N GLN A 27 26.93 42.39 32.27
CA GLN A 27 27.09 42.51 30.81
C GLN A 27 27.54 41.19 30.17
N LYS A 28 28.51 40.49 30.77
CA LYS A 28 28.96 39.18 30.28
C LYS A 28 27.89 38.10 30.38
N GLU A 29 27.06 38.13 31.42
CA GLU A 29 25.94 37.20 31.57
C GLU A 29 24.85 37.46 30.52
N GLU A 30 24.54 38.73 30.26
CA GLU A 30 23.61 39.13 29.19
C GLU A 30 24.14 38.74 27.80
N GLU A 31 25.42 39.01 27.51
CA GLU A 31 26.09 38.63 26.26
C GLU A 31 26.12 37.11 26.03
N LEU A 32 26.16 36.31 27.11
CA LEU A 32 26.12 34.85 27.01
C LEU A 32 24.69 34.30 26.91
N ASN A 33 23.70 35.04 27.40
CA ASN A 33 22.31 34.60 27.42
C ASN A 33 21.73 34.51 25.99
N GLU A 34 22.03 35.47 25.12
CA GLU A 34 21.53 35.48 23.75
C GLU A 34 22.06 34.29 22.91
N PRO A 35 23.38 33.98 22.88
CA PRO A 35 23.89 32.78 22.22
C PRO A 35 23.33 31.47 22.80
N LEU A 36 23.17 31.39 24.12
CA LEU A 36 22.60 30.20 24.77
C LEU A 36 21.15 29.97 24.34
N TRP A 37 20.36 31.04 24.28
CA TRP A 37 18.99 30.97 23.80
C TRP A 37 18.92 30.55 22.32
N MET A 38 19.77 31.10 21.46
CA MET A 38 19.83 30.71 20.05
C MET A 38 20.24 29.24 19.85
N LEU A 39 21.18 28.74 20.66
CA LEU A 39 21.57 27.33 20.65
C LEU A 39 20.43 26.41 21.12
N GLU A 40 19.68 26.83 22.13
CA GLU A 40 18.52 26.10 22.62
C GLU A 40 17.41 26.04 21.55
N GLN A 41 17.12 27.17 20.89
CA GLN A 41 16.17 27.21 19.77
C GLN A 41 16.63 26.31 18.61
N GLY A 42 17.90 26.39 18.21
CA GLY A 42 18.44 25.54 17.15
C GLY A 42 18.34 24.05 17.49
N ALA A 43 18.59 23.67 18.74
CA ALA A 43 18.43 22.28 19.19
C ALA A 43 16.96 21.82 19.19
N LEU A 44 16.01 22.71 19.48
CA LEU A 44 14.58 22.43 19.41
C LEU A 44 14.11 22.27 17.96
N GLU A 45 14.55 23.16 17.07
CA GLU A 45 14.28 23.09 15.64
C GLU A 45 14.85 21.80 15.03
N GLU A 46 16.11 21.46 15.32
CA GLU A 46 16.73 20.24 14.82
C GLU A 46 15.98 18.98 15.30
N LYS A 47 15.53 18.94 16.55
CA LYS A 47 14.69 17.84 17.05
C LYS A 47 13.36 17.77 16.30
N ALA A 48 12.69 18.91 16.09
CA ALA A 48 11.43 18.97 15.37
C ALA A 48 11.59 18.52 13.90
N GLU A 49 12.67 18.91 13.23
CA GLU A 49 12.97 18.49 11.87
C GLU A 49 13.26 16.99 11.77
N ARG A 50 14.03 16.44 12.72
CA ARG A 50 14.29 15.00 12.80
C ARG A 50 13.01 14.22 13.01
N GLU A 51 12.16 14.64 13.95
CA GLU A 51 10.86 14.00 14.17
C GLU A 51 9.96 14.08 12.94
N ALA A 52 9.90 15.23 12.26
CA ALA A 52 9.12 15.39 11.04
C ALA A 52 9.67 14.54 9.88
N ALA A 53 10.99 14.40 9.76
CA ALA A 53 11.63 13.52 8.79
C ALA A 53 11.31 12.04 9.08
N GLU A 54 11.38 11.63 10.35
CA GLU A 54 11.02 10.27 10.75
C GLU A 54 9.55 9.94 10.49
N ARG A 55 8.64 10.88 10.76
CA ARG A 55 7.19 10.71 10.45
C ARG A 55 6.99 10.53 8.95
N ARG A 56 7.55 11.42 8.13
CA ARG A 56 7.49 11.31 6.66
C ARG A 56 8.05 9.97 6.18
N HIS A 57 9.17 9.51 6.73
CA HIS A 57 9.74 8.22 6.38
C HIS A 57 8.83 7.05 6.75
N LYS A 58 8.25 7.07 7.96
CA LYS A 58 7.30 6.04 8.42
C LYS A 58 6.06 5.99 7.52
N ASP A 59 5.46 7.15 7.22
CA ASP A 59 4.27 7.26 6.38
C ASP A 59 4.55 6.73 4.96
N LEU A 60 5.68 7.12 4.36
CA LEU A 60 6.09 6.61 3.05
C LEU A 60 6.29 5.09 3.05
N THR A 61 6.90 4.55 4.12
CA THR A 61 7.10 3.10 4.25
C THR A 61 5.76 2.36 4.39
N GLN A 62 4.80 2.93 5.14
CA GLN A 62 3.46 2.36 5.27
C GLN A 62 2.73 2.36 3.92
N LEU A 63 2.73 3.48 3.20
CA LEU A 63 2.12 3.59 1.87
C LEU A 63 2.72 2.58 0.87
N GLN A 64 4.04 2.37 0.90
CA GLN A 64 4.68 1.37 0.05
C GLN A 64 4.22 -0.06 0.39
N LYS A 65 4.06 -0.38 1.68
CA LYS A 65 3.55 -1.69 2.11
C LYS A 65 2.10 -1.90 1.69
N GLU A 66 1.25 -0.89 1.86
CA GLU A 66 -0.16 -0.94 1.45
C GLU A 66 -0.28 -1.09 -0.07
N GLN A 67 0.50 -0.32 -0.84
CA GLN A 67 0.52 -0.45 -2.29
C GLN A 67 0.97 -1.84 -2.74
N ALA A 68 2.01 -2.40 -2.11
CA ALA A 68 2.47 -3.76 -2.41
C ALA A 68 1.41 -4.81 -2.06
N ALA A 69 0.71 -4.65 -0.93
CA ALA A 69 -0.38 -5.55 -0.52
C ALA A 69 -1.55 -5.50 -1.51
N LEU A 70 -2.01 -4.31 -1.90
CA LEU A 70 -3.08 -4.13 -2.89
C LEU A 70 -2.72 -4.74 -4.25
N LEU A 71 -1.47 -4.59 -4.69
CA LEU A 71 -1.00 -5.22 -5.93
C LEU A 71 -0.96 -6.75 -5.82
N ALA A 72 -0.58 -7.30 -4.67
CA ALA A 72 -0.59 -8.74 -4.44
C ALA A 72 -2.02 -9.29 -4.42
N GLU A 73 -2.94 -8.63 -3.72
CA GLU A 73 -4.36 -8.98 -3.68
C GLU A 73 -4.98 -8.95 -5.08
N ARG A 74 -4.74 -7.88 -5.85
CA ARG A 74 -5.23 -7.77 -7.24
C ARG A 74 -4.72 -8.90 -8.14
N ARG A 75 -3.46 -9.34 -7.95
CA ARG A 75 -2.90 -10.49 -8.68
C ARG A 75 -3.57 -11.79 -8.27
N GLN A 76 -3.87 -11.98 -7.00
CA GLN A 76 -4.57 -13.17 -6.51
C GLN A 76 -6.01 -13.22 -7.04
N LEU A 77 -6.74 -12.11 -6.94
CA LEU A 77 -8.10 -11.99 -7.49
C LEU A 77 -8.13 -12.29 -8.99
N LYS A 78 -7.19 -11.74 -9.77
CA LYS A 78 -7.12 -12.03 -11.21
C LYS A 78 -6.85 -13.51 -11.49
N LYS A 79 -6.03 -14.19 -10.67
CA LYS A 79 -5.79 -15.63 -10.83
C LYS A 79 -7.05 -16.44 -10.53
N LEU A 80 -7.77 -16.08 -9.48
CA LEU A 80 -9.04 -16.72 -9.12
C LEU A 80 -10.10 -16.52 -10.21
N GLU A 81 -10.25 -15.30 -10.72
CA GLU A 81 -11.19 -14.98 -11.80
C GLU A 81 -10.88 -15.78 -13.08
N LEU A 82 -9.60 -15.96 -13.42
CA LEU A 82 -9.20 -16.79 -14.55
C LEU A 82 -9.52 -18.27 -14.32
N ALA A 83 -9.24 -18.79 -13.12
CA ALA A 83 -9.57 -20.17 -12.77
C ALA A 83 -11.08 -20.43 -12.82
N GLU A 84 -11.89 -19.50 -12.30
CA GLU A 84 -13.35 -19.58 -12.34
C GLU A 84 -13.87 -19.62 -13.78
N LYS A 85 -13.40 -18.70 -14.64
CA LYS A 85 -13.78 -18.69 -16.07
C LYS A 85 -13.34 -19.96 -16.81
N GLU A 86 -12.20 -20.55 -16.44
CA GLU A 86 -11.77 -21.82 -17.03
C GLU A 86 -12.68 -22.98 -16.61
N GLU A 87 -13.07 -23.05 -15.34
CA GLU A 87 -14.02 -24.06 -14.85
C GLU A 87 -15.42 -23.87 -15.46
N GLU A 88 -15.92 -22.64 -15.58
CA GLU A 88 -17.18 -22.35 -16.26
C GLU A 88 -17.17 -22.88 -17.70
N ARG A 89 -16.09 -22.60 -18.46
CA ARG A 89 -15.94 -23.11 -19.84
C ARG A 89 -15.88 -24.64 -19.89
N ARG A 90 -15.29 -25.29 -18.89
CA ARG A 90 -15.27 -26.76 -18.81
C ARG A 90 -16.67 -27.31 -18.55
N MET A 91 -17.40 -26.71 -17.62
CA MET A 91 -18.76 -27.09 -17.30
C MET A 91 -19.71 -26.88 -18.48
N GLU A 92 -19.56 -25.77 -19.21
CA GLU A 92 -20.35 -25.49 -20.41
C GLU A 92 -20.08 -26.53 -21.51
N LYS A 93 -18.81 -26.90 -21.75
CA LYS A 93 -18.46 -27.98 -22.68
C LYS A 93 -19.06 -29.32 -22.27
N LEU A 94 -19.03 -29.66 -20.98
CA LEU A 94 -19.63 -30.90 -20.47
C LEU A 94 -21.15 -30.91 -20.67
N ARG A 95 -21.82 -29.78 -20.45
CA ARG A 95 -23.25 -29.63 -20.72
C ARG A 95 -23.57 -29.82 -22.19
N GLN A 96 -22.81 -29.16 -23.08
CA GLN A 96 -23.00 -29.31 -24.51
C GLN A 96 -22.80 -30.76 -24.96
N GLN A 97 -21.78 -31.45 -24.43
CA GLN A 97 -21.54 -32.86 -24.73
C GLN A 97 -22.71 -33.73 -24.28
N ALA A 98 -23.24 -33.51 -23.07
CA ALA A 98 -24.39 -34.26 -22.56
C ALA A 98 -25.66 -34.00 -23.40
N GLU A 99 -25.88 -32.77 -23.87
CA GLU A 99 -26.97 -32.43 -24.78
C GLU A 99 -26.81 -33.10 -26.14
N ASP A 100 -25.60 -33.05 -26.73
CA ASP A 100 -25.31 -33.68 -28.01
C ASP A 100 -25.46 -35.21 -27.93
N GLU A 101 -25.05 -35.83 -26.82
CA GLU A 101 -25.24 -37.26 -26.55
C GLU A 101 -26.73 -37.61 -26.43
N ALA A 102 -27.51 -36.84 -25.66
CA ALA A 102 -28.95 -37.05 -25.54
C ALA A 102 -29.68 -36.92 -26.89
N ILE A 103 -29.28 -35.95 -27.72
CA ILE A 103 -29.81 -35.80 -29.09
C ILE A 103 -29.43 -37.00 -29.96
N ALA A 104 -28.20 -37.49 -29.86
CA ALA A 104 -27.74 -38.65 -30.61
C ALA A 104 -28.47 -39.94 -30.20
N GLU A 105 -28.73 -40.13 -28.90
CA GLU A 105 -29.51 -41.25 -28.37
C GLU A 105 -30.97 -41.21 -28.85
N GLU A 106 -31.64 -40.06 -28.75
CA GLU A 106 -33.00 -39.91 -29.27
C GLU A 106 -33.05 -40.09 -30.80
N ARG A 107 -32.05 -39.59 -31.54
CA ARG A 107 -31.94 -39.86 -32.98
C ARG A 107 -31.81 -41.35 -33.27
N ARG A 108 -30.96 -42.09 -32.53
CA ARG A 108 -30.84 -43.55 -32.67
C ARG A 108 -32.16 -44.24 -32.38
N ARG A 109 -32.84 -43.87 -31.30
CA ARG A 109 -34.14 -44.44 -30.92
C ARG A 109 -35.19 -44.25 -32.03
N ILE A 110 -35.28 -43.05 -32.60
CA ILE A 110 -36.19 -42.77 -33.73
C ILE A 110 -35.82 -43.63 -34.95
N LEU A 111 -34.53 -43.72 -35.28
CA LEU A 111 -34.09 -44.54 -36.42
C LEU A 111 -34.35 -46.03 -36.17
N GLU A 112 -34.07 -46.58 -35.00
CA GLU A 112 -34.35 -47.98 -34.65
C GLU A 112 -35.85 -48.30 -34.73
N GLN A 113 -36.72 -47.38 -34.27
CA GLN A 113 -38.17 -47.58 -34.29
C GLN A 113 -38.77 -47.47 -35.69
N HIS A 114 -38.28 -46.54 -36.50
CA HIS A 114 -38.95 -46.17 -37.77
C HIS A 114 -38.22 -46.64 -39.02
N ALA A 115 -36.90 -46.84 -39.00
CA ALA A 115 -36.15 -47.28 -40.18
C ALA A 115 -36.59 -48.66 -40.67
N PRO A 116 -36.82 -49.69 -39.81
CA PRO A 116 -37.30 -51.00 -40.27
C PRO A 116 -38.65 -50.94 -41.00
N LEU A 117 -39.51 -49.99 -40.63
CA LEU A 117 -40.83 -49.80 -41.21
C LEU A 117 -40.81 -49.01 -42.54
N LEU A 118 -39.72 -48.29 -42.82
CA LEU A 118 -39.64 -47.30 -43.90
C LEU A 118 -38.46 -47.50 -44.85
N ILE A 119 -37.73 -48.63 -44.78
CA ILE A 119 -36.47 -48.92 -45.49
C ILE A 119 -36.53 -48.85 -47.04
N GLY A 120 -37.70 -48.63 -47.66
CA GLY A 120 -37.86 -48.36 -49.10
C GLY A 120 -38.44 -46.99 -49.47
N PHE A 121 -38.84 -46.16 -48.49
CA PHE A 121 -39.52 -44.88 -48.70
C PHE A 121 -38.77 -43.67 -48.10
N LEU A 122 -37.63 -43.90 -47.45
CA LEU A 122 -36.82 -42.83 -46.84
C LEU A 122 -35.98 -42.09 -47.91
N PRO A 123 -35.94 -40.74 -47.89
CA PRO A 123 -35.13 -39.97 -48.84
C PRO A 123 -33.62 -40.11 -48.55
N PRO A 124 -32.77 -40.08 -49.60
CA PRO A 124 -31.32 -40.19 -49.44
C PRO A 124 -30.75 -39.04 -48.60
N GLY A 125 -29.91 -39.35 -47.61
CA GLY A 125 -29.23 -38.36 -46.74
C GLY A 125 -29.73 -38.31 -45.28
N LEU A 126 -30.71 -39.13 -44.89
CA LEU A 126 -31.21 -39.21 -43.51
C LEU A 126 -30.19 -39.81 -42.52
N PHE A 127 -29.33 -40.70 -43.02
CA PHE A 127 -28.24 -41.32 -42.29
C PHE A 127 -26.96 -40.52 -42.53
N ARG A 128 -26.26 -40.16 -41.46
CA ARG A 128 -25.01 -39.38 -41.57
C ARG A 128 -23.85 -40.27 -42.01
N ASN A 129 -23.80 -41.52 -41.51
CA ASN A 129 -22.69 -42.46 -41.72
C ASN A 129 -23.20 -43.89 -41.99
N MET A 130 -22.40 -44.73 -42.67
CA MET A 130 -22.74 -46.15 -42.99
C MET A 130 -23.01 -47.03 -41.76
N ALA A 131 -22.46 -46.68 -40.59
CA ALA A 131 -22.73 -47.38 -39.34
C ALA A 131 -24.19 -47.28 -38.89
N GLU A 132 -24.91 -46.20 -39.26
CA GLU A 132 -26.34 -46.03 -38.93
C GLU A 132 -27.27 -46.85 -39.85
N MET A 133 -26.75 -47.46 -40.93
CA MET A 133 -27.53 -48.33 -41.83
C MET A 133 -27.38 -49.83 -41.55
N SER A 134 -26.42 -50.21 -40.69
CA SER A 134 -25.99 -51.61 -40.53
C SER A 134 -26.53 -52.27 -39.24
N SER A 135 -27.34 -51.56 -38.46
CA SER A 135 -27.96 -52.04 -37.21
C SER A 135 -29.40 -52.47 -37.42
#